data_AF-A0A3N5ZWV2-F1
#
_entry.id   AF-A0A3N5ZWV2-F1
#
_cell.length_a   1.000
_cell.length_b   1.000
_cell.length_c   1.000
_cell.angle_alpha   90.00
_cell.angle_beta   90.00
_cell.angle_gamma   90.00
#
_symmetry.space_group_name_H-M   'P 1'
#
loop_
_entity.id
_entity.type
_entity.pdbx_description
1 polymer ?
#
loop_
_entity_poly.entity_id
_entity_poly.type
_entity_poly.pdbx_seq_one_letter_code
_entity_poly.pdbx_strand_id
1 'polypeptide(L)' 'MKEYALYKGENIVGIGTLEELANQKGVQIRTIKFYLTPTYKHRLAKRKKVRNALELVEI' A
#
# COMPACT_ATOMS: atom_id res chain seq x y z
N MET A 1 10.46 -12.46 -8.77
CA MET A 1 9.12 -11.84 -8.58
C MET A 1 9.26 -10.84 -7.46
N LYS A 2 8.51 -9.72 -7.50
CA LYS A 2 8.52 -8.73 -6.42
C LYS A 2 7.33 -8.97 -5.51
N GLU A 3 7.59 -9.16 -4.23
CA GLU A 3 6.55 -9.25 -3.21
C GLU A 3 6.40 -7.92 -2.49
N TYR A 4 5.19 -7.65 -2.05
CA TYR A 4 4.83 -6.41 -1.39
C TYR A 4 4.01 -6.71 -0.14
N ALA A 5 4.30 -5.98 0.93
CA ALA A 5 3.45 -5.91 2.10
C ALA A 5 2.62 -4.63 2.05
N LEU A 6 1.30 -4.77 2.24
CA LEU A 6 0.37 -3.68 2.42
C LEU A 6 0.08 -3.49 3.91
N TYR A 7 0.47 -2.33 4.44
CA TYR A 7 0.22 -1.92 5.82
C TYR A 7 -0.92 -0.92 5.91
N LYS A 8 -1.61 -0.92 7.05
CA LYS A 8 -2.53 0.13 7.47
C LYS A 8 -2.19 0.54 8.90
N GLY A 9 -1.37 1.58 9.03
CA GLY A 9 -0.72 1.91 10.30
C GLY A 9 0.18 0.75 10.74
N GLU A 10 -0.07 0.20 11.93
CA GLU A 10 0.69 -0.91 12.50
C GLU A 10 0.18 -2.29 12.07
N ASN A 11 -0.97 -2.36 11.38
CA ASN A 11 -1.58 -3.61 10.97
C ASN A 11 -1.14 -4.03 9.56
N ILE A 12 -0.81 -5.30 9.39
CA ILE A 12 -0.61 -5.91 8.07
C ILE A 12 -1.98 -6.22 7.47
N VAL A 13 -2.25 -5.65 6.29
CA VAL A 13 -3.50 -5.89 5.53
C VAL A 13 -3.33 -7.11 4.63
N GLY A 14 -2.15 -7.30 4.05
CA GLY A 14 -1.85 -8.43 3.17
C GLY A 14 -0.41 -8.40 2.71
N ILE A 15 0.07 -9.56 2.26
CA ILE A 15 1.41 -9.76 1.70
C ILE A 15 1.26 -10.58 0.42
N GLY A 16 1.99 -10.20 -0.62
CA GLY A 16 2.03 -10.95 -1.88
C GLY A 16 2.33 -10.04 -3.07
N THR A 17 1.95 -10.48 -4.25
CA THR A 17 2.10 -9.69 -5.48
C THR A 17 1.09 -8.54 -5.53
N LEU A 18 1.34 -7.56 -6.41
CA LEU A 18 0.41 -6.45 -6.63
C LEU A 18 -1.00 -6.91 -7.05
N GLU A 19 -1.08 -8.05 -7.76
CA GLU A 19 -2.33 -8.62 -8.25
C GLU A 19 -3.10 -9.31 -7.13
N GLU A 20 -2.43 -10.10 -6.30
CA GLU A 20 -3.02 -10.73 -5.12
C GLU A 20 -3.55 -9.68 -4.14
N LEU A 21 -2.75 -8.64 -3.86
CA LEU A 21 -3.17 -7.53 -2.99
C LEU A 21 -4.34 -6.74 -3.58
N ALA A 22 -4.37 -6.55 -4.90
CA ALA A 22 -5.48 -5.89 -5.58
C ALA A 22 -6.77 -6.71 -5.46
N ASN A 23 -6.69 -8.02 -5.71
CA ASN A 23 -7.80 -8.95 -5.58
C ASN A 23 -8.31 -9.06 -4.14
N GLN A 24 -7.41 -9.25 -3.17
CA GLN A 24 -7.76 -9.35 -1.74
C GLN A 24 -8.47 -8.10 -1.25
N LYS A 25 -8.07 -6.92 -1.74
CA LYS A 25 -8.66 -5.63 -1.35
C LYS A 25 -9.85 -5.22 -2.21
N GLY A 26 -10.15 -5.93 -3.30
CA GLY A 26 -11.22 -5.57 -4.24
C GLY A 26 -10.97 -4.24 -4.96
N VAL A 27 -9.70 -3.86 -5.19
CA VAL A 27 -9.34 -2.63 -5.90
C VAL A 27 -8.54 -2.97 -7.14
N GLN A 28 -8.46 -2.02 -8.08
CA GLN A 28 -7.66 -2.22 -9.28
C GLN A 28 -6.15 -2.16 -8.97
N ILE A 29 -5.36 -2.91 -9.74
CA ILE A 29 -3.89 -2.94 -9.65
C ILE A 29 -3.28 -1.53 -9.73
N ARG A 30 -3.86 -0.64 -10.56
CA ARG A 30 -3.42 0.76 -10.66
C ARG A 30 -3.46 1.52 -9.33
N THR A 31 -4.40 1.18 -8.46
CA THR A 31 -4.54 1.77 -7.12
C THR A 31 -3.45 1.28 -6.18
N ILE A 32 -3.10 -0.01 -6.25
CA ILE A 32 -1.97 -0.55 -5.48
C ILE A 32 -0.65 0.06 -5.97
N LYS A 33 -0.45 0.15 -7.29
CA LYS A 33 0.71 0.85 -7.90
C LYS A 33 0.78 2.31 -7.51
N PHE A 34 -0.37 3.00 -7.38
CA PHE A 34 -0.40 4.38 -6.92
C PHE A 34 0.21 4.55 -5.52
N TYR A 35 0.06 3.56 -4.63
CA TYR A 35 0.68 3.62 -3.30
C TYR A 35 2.21 3.56 -3.32
N LEU A 36 2.82 3.04 -4.39
CA LEU A 36 4.27 3.05 -4.58
C LEU A 36 4.80 4.41 -5.03
N THR A 37 3.94 5.26 -5.60
CA THR A 37 4.38 6.51 -6.23
C THR A 37 4.96 7.48 -5.18
N PRO A 38 6.02 8.24 -5.54
CA PRO A 38 6.60 9.23 -4.63
C PRO A 38 5.56 10.28 -4.22
N THR A 39 4.66 10.68 -5.12
CA THR A 39 3.56 11.59 -4.84
C THR A 39 2.68 11.09 -3.69
N TYR A 40 2.34 9.80 -3.67
CA TYR A 40 1.55 9.22 -2.59
C TYR A 40 2.33 9.20 -1.27
N LYS A 41 3.62 8.83 -1.30
CA LYS A 41 4.49 8.84 -0.12
C LYS A 41 4.63 10.26 0.48
N HIS A 42 4.81 11.28 -0.36
CA HIS A 42 4.82 12.68 0.09
C HIS A 42 3.48 13.12 0.69
N ARG A 43 2.35 12.68 0.13
CA ARG A 43 1.02 12.92 0.72
C ARG A 43 0.88 12.23 2.07
N LEU A 44 1.44 11.03 2.23
CA LEU A 44 1.46 10.30 3.49
C LEU A 44 2.26 11.07 4.55
N ALA A 45 3.47 11.53 4.21
CA ALA A 45 4.35 12.25 5.11
C ALA A 45 3.74 13.57 5.62
N LYS A 46 2.91 14.25 4.81
CA LYS A 46 2.20 15.46 5.21
C LYS A 46 0.95 15.21 6.07
N ARG A 47 0.48 13.96 6.20
CA ARG A 47 -0.71 13.66 7.02
C ARG A 47 -0.35 13.63 8.50
N LYS A 48 -1.07 14.42 9.30
CA LYS A 48 -0.96 14.41 10.78
C LYS A 48 -1.45 13.11 11.45
N LYS A 49 -2.31 12.33 10.78
CA LYS A 49 -2.86 11.06 11.30
C LYS A 49 -2.48 9.89 10.40
N VAL A 50 -1.34 9.28 10.69
CA VAL A 50 -0.75 8.19 9.89
C VAL A 50 -1.42 6.82 10.15
N ARG A 51 -2.17 6.66 11.25
CA ARG A 51 -2.79 5.39 11.67
C ARG A 51 -3.74 4.76 10.63
N ASN A 52 -4.39 5.57 9.80
CA ASN A 52 -5.30 5.08 8.74
C ASN A 52 -4.66 5.11 7.34
N ALA A 53 -3.38 5.47 7.26
CA ALA A 53 -2.65 5.53 6.01
C ALA A 53 -2.33 4.12 5.53
N LEU A 54 -2.50 3.87 4.23
CA LEU A 54 -2.09 2.64 3.59
C LEU A 54 -0.67 2.81 3.08
N GLU A 55 0.23 1.91 3.42
CA GLU A 55 1.63 1.95 2.99
C GLU A 55 1.97 0.64 2.30
N LEU A 56 2.59 0.74 1.13
CA LEU A 56 3.05 -0.43 0.38
C LEU A 56 4.57 -0.47 0.42
N VAL A 57 5.11 -1.57 0.91
CA VAL A 57 6.55 -1.81 1.09
C VAL A 57 6.93 -3.02 0.26
N GLU A 58 8.00 -2.91 -0.52
CA GLU A 58 8.60 -4.06 -1.23
C GLU A 58 9.43 -4.87 -0.23
N ILE A 59 9.26 -6.19 -0.21
CA ILE A 59 9.92 -7.13 0.72
C ILE A 59 10.89 -8.04 -0.04
#